data_AF-A0A7X3D8R9-F1
#
_entry.id   AF-A0A7X3D8R9-F1
#
_cell.length_a   1.000
_cell.length_b   1.000
_cell.length_c   1.000
_cell.angle_alpha   90.00
_cell.angle_beta   90.00
_cell.angle_gamma   90.00
#
_symmetry.space_group_name_H-M   'P 1'
#
loop_
_entity.id
_entity.type
_entity.pdbx_description
1 polymer ?
#
loop_
_entity_poly.entity_id
_entity_poly.type
_entity_poly.pdbx_seq_one_letter_code
_entity_poly.pdbx_strand_id
1 'polypeptide(L)'
;MKASLERLYETTLSLSQRLDMADSDELAALVELRDEVIRNLELKSNITDTEKRMLKEIGELDEAVVFRMIALKEEAAQAINKMSQSRLQKKGYQNAYAAESFFFDTKK
;
A
#
# COMPACT_ATOMS: atom_id res chain seq x y z
N MET A 1 -8.20 -18.64 18.42
CA MET A 1 -8.64 -17.33 18.96
C MET A 1 -7.56 -16.64 19.80
N LYS A 2 -7.09 -17.20 20.93
CA LYS A 2 -5.90 -16.64 21.63
C LYS A 2 -4.69 -16.56 20.68
N ALA A 3 -4.44 -17.64 19.94
CA ALA A 3 -3.42 -17.70 18.90
C ALA A 3 -3.60 -16.71 17.75
N SER A 4 -4.83 -16.27 17.41
CA SER A 4 -5.04 -15.33 16.30
C SER A 4 -4.82 -13.88 16.72
N LEU A 5 -5.25 -13.49 17.93
CA LEU A 5 -4.91 -12.16 18.49
C LEU A 5 -3.41 -12.05 18.83
N GLU A 6 -2.79 -13.10 19.37
CA GLU A 6 -1.34 -13.15 19.58
C GLU A 6 -0.58 -12.99 18.25
N ARG A 7 -0.99 -13.71 17.21
CA ARG A 7 -0.42 -13.56 15.87
C ARG A 7 -0.60 -12.14 15.33
N LEU A 8 -1.77 -11.52 15.50
CA LEU A 8 -1.99 -10.13 15.09
C LEU A 8 -1.06 -9.17 15.83
N TYR A 9 -0.93 -9.35 17.15
CA TYR A 9 -0.07 -8.54 17.99
C TYR A 9 1.40 -8.64 17.56
N GLU A 10 1.92 -9.86 17.41
CA GLU A 10 3.29 -10.12 16.95
C GLU A 10 3.53 -9.57 15.54
N THR A 11 2.57 -9.75 14.62
CA THR A 11 2.67 -9.25 13.25
C THR A 11 2.69 -7.72 13.25
N THR A 12 1.83 -7.08 14.05
CA THR A 12 1.78 -5.61 14.16
C THR A 12 3.09 -5.05 14.70
N LEU A 13 3.65 -5.65 15.76
CA LEU A 13 4.94 -5.24 16.34
C LEU A 13 6.11 -5.47 15.37
N SER A 14 6.16 -6.63 14.71
CA SER A 14 7.22 -6.95 13.76
C SER A 14 7.18 -6.00 12.57
N LEU A 15 5.98 -5.71 12.04
CA LEU A 15 5.81 -4.79 10.92
C LEU A 15 6.16 -3.35 11.33
N SER A 16 5.75 -2.89 12.51
CA SER A 16 5.99 -1.52 12.96
C SER A 16 7.48 -1.19 13.12
N GLN A 17 8.31 -2.18 13.47
CA GLN A 17 9.77 -2.03 13.55
C GLN A 17 10.45 -1.80 12.19
N ARG A 18 9.79 -2.17 11.09
CA ARG A 18 10.32 -2.10 9.73
C ARG A 18 9.34 -1.44 8.76
N LEU A 19 8.51 -0.55 9.27
CA LEU A 19 7.34 -0.02 8.56
C LEU A 19 7.73 0.72 7.26
N ASP A 20 8.87 1.42 7.27
CA ASP A 20 9.41 2.10 6.08
C ASP A 20 9.78 1.13 4.95
N MET A 21 10.06 -0.14 5.27
CA MET A 21 10.36 -1.20 4.31
C MET A 21 9.13 -2.05 3.97
N ALA A 22 8.01 -1.85 4.67
CA ALA A 22 6.78 -2.59 4.41
C ALA A 22 6.20 -2.19 3.04
N ASP A 23 5.76 -3.20 2.30
CA ASP A 23 5.08 -3.03 1.01
C ASP A 23 3.56 -3.10 1.16
N SER A 24 2.85 -2.92 0.04
CA SER A 24 1.39 -2.95 0.00
C SER A 24 0.80 -4.29 0.41
N ASP A 25 1.48 -5.39 0.07
CA ASP A 25 0.96 -6.74 0.26
C ASP A 25 1.08 -7.14 1.74
N GLU A 26 2.18 -6.77 2.38
CA GLU A 26 2.36 -6.95 3.83
C GLU A 26 1.35 -6.14 4.64
N LEU A 27 1.07 -4.90 4.23
CA LEU A 27 0.07 -4.05 4.89
C LEU A 27 -1.36 -4.58 4.65
N ALA A 28 -1.65 -5.09 3.45
CA ALA A 28 -2.93 -5.72 3.14
C ALA A 28 -3.14 -6.99 3.99
N ALA A 29 -2.12 -7.85 4.09
CA ALA A 29 -2.17 -9.06 4.92
C ALA A 29 -2.39 -8.73 6.41
N LEU A 30 -1.80 -7.63 6.90
CA LEU A 30 -2.06 -7.15 8.26
C LEU A 30 -3.55 -6.77 8.44
N VAL A 31 -4.14 -6.08 7.48
CA VAL A 31 -5.57 -5.70 7.52
C VAL A 31 -6.47 -6.94 7.48
N GLU A 32 -6.18 -7.92 6.61
CA GLU A 32 -6.94 -9.17 6.56
C GLU A 32 -6.89 -9.94 7.90
N LEU A 33 -5.70 -9.99 8.53
CA LEU A 33 -5.53 -10.61 9.84
C LEU A 33 -6.30 -9.86 10.94
N ARG A 34 -6.33 -8.53 10.90
CA ARG A 34 -7.15 -7.71 11.81
C ARG A 34 -8.63 -8.04 11.67
N ASP A 35 -9.12 -8.10 10.44
CA ASP A 35 -10.50 -8.43 10.12
C ASP A 35 -10.90 -9.82 10.64
N GLU A 36 -10.03 -10.81 10.49
CA GLU A 36 -10.23 -12.15 11.04
C GLU A 36 -10.32 -12.11 12.57
N VAL A 37 -9.42 -11.37 13.23
CA VAL A 37 -9.41 -11.25 14.69
C VAL A 37 -10.65 -10.52 15.20
N ILE A 38 -11.08 -9.44 14.54
CA ILE A 38 -12.30 -8.70 14.89
C ILE A 38 -13.52 -9.62 14.84
N ARG A 39 -13.72 -10.35 13.72
CA ARG A 39 -14.83 -11.31 13.60
C ARG A 39 -14.81 -12.37 14.72
N ASN A 40 -13.63 -12.85 15.09
CA ASN A 40 -13.48 -13.79 16.20
C ASN A 40 -13.80 -13.16 17.57
N LEU A 41 -13.42 -11.90 17.78
CA LEU A 41 -13.70 -11.15 19.01
C LEU A 41 -15.19 -10.83 19.17
N GLU A 42 -15.91 -10.55 18.09
CA GLU A 42 -17.36 -10.31 18.11
C GLU A 42 -18.16 -11.53 18.60
N LEU A 43 -17.67 -12.74 18.30
CA LEU A 43 -18.27 -13.99 18.76
C LEU A 43 -17.93 -14.33 20.22
N LYS A 44 -17.00 -13.57 20.84
CA LYS A 44 -16.49 -13.85 22.18
C LYS A 44 -17.24 -13.06 23.24
N SER A 45 -17.69 -13.75 24.29
CA SER A 45 -18.46 -13.14 25.38
C SER A 45 -17.59 -12.36 26.37
N ASN A 46 -16.31 -12.70 26.52
CA ASN A 46 -15.40 -12.11 27.52
C ASN A 46 -13.99 -11.91 26.97
N ILE A 47 -13.44 -10.71 27.13
CA ILE A 47 -12.04 -10.37 26.79
C ILE A 47 -11.22 -10.27 28.07
N THR A 48 -10.11 -11.00 28.13
CA THR A 48 -9.18 -10.98 29.27
C THR A 48 -8.34 -9.71 29.30
N ASP A 49 -7.78 -9.34 30.46
CA ASP A 49 -6.98 -8.12 30.57
C ASP A 49 -5.68 -8.16 29.74
N THR A 50 -5.11 -9.36 29.53
CA THR A 50 -3.98 -9.55 28.62
C THR A 50 -4.38 -9.24 27.18
N GLU A 51 -5.53 -9.72 26.72
CA GLU A 51 -6.03 -9.45 25.38
C GLU A 51 -6.38 -7.96 25.20
N LYS A 52 -6.95 -7.31 26.23
CA LYS A 52 -7.17 -5.86 26.21
C LYS A 52 -5.88 -5.07 26.06
N ARG A 53 -4.81 -5.50 26.75
CA ARG A 53 -3.50 -4.87 26.64
C ARG A 53 -2.93 -5.00 25.23
N MET A 54 -2.99 -6.20 24.64
CA MET A 54 -2.58 -6.44 23.25
C MET A 54 -3.36 -5.55 22.27
N LEU A 55 -4.68 -5.46 22.43
CA LEU A 55 -5.53 -4.63 21.58
C LEU A 55 -5.19 -3.13 21.70
N LYS A 56 -4.88 -2.66 22.92
CA LYS A 56 -4.45 -1.27 23.14
C LYS A 56 -3.15 -0.96 22.42
N GLU A 57 -2.15 -1.83 22.58
CA GLU A 57 -0.83 -1.66 21.95
C GLU A 57 -0.91 -1.77 20.41
N ILE A 58 -1.77 -2.64 19.87
CA ILE A 58 -2.07 -2.67 18.43
C ILE A 58 -2.64 -1.31 17.98
N GLY A 59 -3.63 -0.77 18.71
CA GLY A 59 -4.27 0.50 18.38
C GLY A 59 -3.32 1.70 18.45
N GLU A 60 -2.32 1.66 19.34
CA GLU A 60 -1.29 2.71 19.43
C GLU A 60 -0.38 2.77 18.19
N LEU A 61 -0.30 1.68 17.41
CA LEU A 61 0.51 1.59 16.19
C LEU A 61 -0.28 1.90 14.90
N ASP A 62 -1.61 2.04 15.00
CA ASP A 62 -2.49 2.17 13.83
C ASP A 62 -2.20 3.43 13.01
N GLU A 63 -1.94 4.55 13.67
CA GLU A 63 -1.66 5.82 12.98
C GLU A 63 -0.41 5.72 12.10
N ALA A 64 0.65 5.08 12.61
CA ALA A 64 1.87 4.85 11.86
C ALA A 64 1.61 3.96 10.63
N VAL A 65 0.88 2.85 10.81
CA VAL A 65 0.51 1.92 9.73
C VAL A 65 -0.29 2.65 8.64
N VAL A 66 -1.29 3.43 9.03
CA VAL A 66 -2.11 4.22 8.09
C VAL A 66 -1.25 5.24 7.34
N PHE A 67 -0.35 5.94 8.04
CA PHE A 67 0.56 6.88 7.40
C PHE A 67 1.41 6.21 6.32
N ARG A 68 1.95 5.02 6.58
CA ARG A 68 2.71 4.25 5.58
C ARG A 68 1.86 3.87 4.36
N MET A 69 0.61 3.42 4.58
CA MET A 69 -0.31 3.09 3.49
C MET A 69 -0.61 4.32 2.61
N ILE A 70 -0.78 5.50 3.22
CA ILE A 70 -0.97 6.76 2.49
C ILE A 70 0.27 7.11 1.67
N ALA A 71 1.47 6.99 2.26
CA ALA A 71 2.72 7.25 1.55
C ALA A 71 2.87 6.36 0.30
N LEU A 72 2.63 5.05 0.43
CA LEU A 72 2.66 4.12 -0.71
C LEU A 72 1.64 4.48 -1.79
N LYS A 73 0.43 4.87 -1.39
CA LYS A 73 -0.61 5.34 -2.32
C LYS A 73 -0.17 6.59 -3.09
N GLU A 74 0.46 7.55 -2.41
CA GLU A 74 0.98 8.76 -3.02
C GLU A 74 2.15 8.47 -3.97
N GLU A 75 3.09 7.61 -3.56
CA GLU A 75 4.19 7.14 -4.41
C GLU A 75 3.67 6.51 -5.71
N ALA A 76 2.68 5.62 -5.62
CA ALA A 76 2.05 5.00 -6.78
C ALA A 76 1.37 6.03 -7.69
N ALA A 77 0.63 6.99 -7.12
CA ALA A 77 -0.02 8.05 -7.88
C ALA A 77 1.01 8.93 -8.63
N GLN A 78 2.13 9.27 -7.98
CA GLN A 78 3.22 10.03 -8.59
C GLN A 78 3.88 9.23 -9.73
N ALA A 79 4.11 7.93 -9.56
CA ALA A 79 4.68 7.08 -10.59
C ALA A 79 3.79 7.04 -11.84
N ILE A 80 2.48 6.88 -11.67
CA ILE A 80 1.50 6.91 -12.77
C ILE A 80 1.54 8.25 -13.50
N ASN A 81 1.58 9.37 -12.78
CA ASN A 81 1.67 10.71 -13.37
C ASN A 81 2.98 10.92 -14.16
N LYS A 82 4.12 10.45 -13.66
CA LYS A 82 5.39 10.50 -14.40
C LYS A 82 5.33 9.69 -15.69
N MET A 83 4.70 8.51 -15.65
CA MET A 83 4.52 7.68 -16.84
C MET A 83 3.60 8.34 -17.87
N SER A 84 2.52 9.00 -17.45
CA SER A 84 1.60 9.69 -18.37
C SER A 84 2.29 10.88 -19.04
N GLN A 85 3.00 11.71 -18.28
CA GLN A 85 3.80 12.83 -18.82
C GLN A 85 4.88 12.35 -19.79
N SER A 86 5.59 11.26 -19.46
CA SER A 86 6.61 10.68 -20.35
C SER A 86 6.01 10.19 -21.68
N ARG A 87 4.81 9.61 -21.66
CA ARG A 87 4.10 9.21 -22.89
C ARG A 87 3.67 10.41 -23.72
N LEU A 88 3.19 11.49 -23.09
CA LEU A 88 2.82 12.73 -23.79
C LEU A 88 4.03 13.38 -24.47
N GLN A 89 5.17 13.47 -23.77
CA GLN A 89 6.42 13.99 -24.34
C GLN A 89 6.86 13.15 -25.54
N LYS A 90 6.89 11.80 -25.42
CA LYS A 90 7.24 10.91 -26.54
C LYS A 90 6.33 11.11 -27.76
N LYS A 91 5.02 11.26 -27.56
CA LYS A 91 4.07 11.55 -28.66
C LYS A 91 4.33 12.91 -29.32
N GLY A 92 4.65 13.95 -28.53
CA GLY A 92 4.99 15.27 -29.06
C GLY A 92 6.24 15.25 -29.96
N TYR A 93 7.32 14.60 -29.51
CA TYR A 93 8.54 14.44 -30.32
C TYR A 93 8.32 13.57 -31.55
N GLN A 94 7.56 12.46 -31.45
CA GLN A 94 7.24 11.62 -32.61
C GLN A 94 6.39 12.36 -33.64
N ASN A 95 5.41 13.17 -33.22
CA ASN A 95 4.59 13.96 -34.13
C ASN A 95 5.38 15.10 -34.79
N ALA A 96 6.33 15.72 -34.08
CA ALA A 96 7.23 16.72 -34.66
C ALA A 96 8.15 16.10 -35.73
N TYR A 97 8.76 14.94 -35.44
CA TYR A 97 9.55 14.20 -36.41
C TYR A 97 8.71 13.70 -37.60
N ALA A 98 7.48 13.23 -37.35
CA ALA A 98 6.57 12.80 -38.41
C ALA A 98 6.17 13.96 -39.32
N ALA A 99 5.86 15.14 -38.76
CA ALA A 99 5.51 16.34 -39.51
C ALA A 99 6.69 16.88 -40.36
N GLU A 100 7.94 16.77 -39.87
CA GLU A 100 9.14 17.13 -40.64
C GLU A 100 9.57 16.06 -41.65
N SER A 101 9.14 14.81 -41.50
CA SER A 101 9.48 13.70 -42.41
C SER A 101 8.55 13.55 -43.62
N PHE A 102 7.60 14.46 -43.85
CA PHE A 102 6.76 14.51 -45.07
C PHE A 102 7.42 15.24 -46.26
N PHE A 103 8.75 15.22 -46.34
CA PHE A 103 9.46 15.56 -47.57
C PHE A 103 10.28 14.34 -48.01
N PHE A 104 10.30 14.11 -49.33
CA PHE A 104 11.02 13.04 -50.05
C PHE A 104 10.24 11.74 -50.29
N ASP A 105 9.26 11.80 -51.20
CA ASP A 105 9.44 11.04 -52.46
C ASP A 105 8.80 11.79 -53.63
N THR A 106 9.65 12.50 -54.38
CA THR A 106 9.35 12.91 -55.75
C THR A 106 10.58 12.57 -56.58
N LYS A 107 10.72 11.31 -56.98
CA LYS A 107 11.49 10.98 -58.18
C LYS A 107 10.89 9.84 -59.01
N LYS A 108 10.47 10.29 -60.21
CA LYS A 108 10.27 9.61 -61.50
C LYS A 108 8.89 9.07 -61.82
#